data_AF-A0A966Z9T7-F1
#
_entry.id   AF-A0A966Z9T7-F1
#
_cell.length_a   1.000
_cell.length_b   1.000
_cell.length_c   1.000
_cell.angle_alpha   90.00
_cell.angle_beta   90.00
_cell.angle_gamma   90.00
#
_symmetry.space_group_name_H-M   'P 1'
#
loop_
_entity.id
_entity.type
_entity.pdbx_description
1 polymer ?
#
loop_
_entity_poly.entity_id
_entity_poly.type
_entity_poly.pdbx_seq_one_letter_code
_entity_poly.pdbx_strand_id
1 'polypeptide(L)' 'MNPVETMALDALSLHVKNAGEPFQLFFEPAVMHARLLEMGFHSLEDLGRDQMNARYCAGRADGLRVKGNLARLVRAAI' A
#
# COMPACT_ATOMS: atom_id res chain seq x y z
N MET A 1 -2.05 2.97 -13.63
CA MET A 1 -2.80 1.73 -13.36
C MET A 1 -3.24 1.13 -14.67
N ASN A 2 -3.18 -0.18 -14.79
CA ASN A 2 -3.80 -0.88 -15.92
C ASN A 2 -5.30 -1.15 -15.65
N PRO A 3 -6.10 -1.57 -16.65
CA PRO A 3 -7.54 -1.77 -16.48
C PRO A 3 -7.92 -2.82 -15.41
N VAL A 4 -7.11 -3.87 -15.25
CA VAL A 4 -7.34 -4.91 -14.23
C VAL A 4 -7.12 -4.35 -12.83
N GLU A 5 -6.11 -3.51 -12.65
CA GLU A 5 -5.85 -2.82 -11.39
C GLU A 5 -6.98 -1.84 -11.04
N THR A 6 -7.50 -1.11 -12.02
CA THR A 6 -8.65 -0.22 -11.82
C THR A 6 -9.88 -1.02 -11.36
N MET A 7 -10.22 -2.12 -12.05
CA MET A 7 -11.36 -2.95 -11.67
C MET A 7 -11.20 -3.55 -10.26
N ALA A 8 -9.99 -3.99 -9.91
CA ALA A 8 -9.71 -4.52 -8.58
C ALA A 8 -9.83 -3.43 -7.49
N LEU A 9 -9.36 -2.21 -7.77
CA LEU A 9 -9.49 -1.07 -6.88
C LEU A 9 -10.96 -0.67 -6.67
N ASP A 10 -11.74 -0.63 -7.74
CA ASP A 10 -13.17 -0.29 -7.69
C ASP A 10 -13.95 -1.31 -6.87
N ALA A 11 -13.69 -2.61 -7.10
CA ALA A 11 -14.31 -3.69 -6.35
C ALA A 11 -13.97 -3.62 -4.86
N LEU A 12 -12.69 -3.37 -4.52
CA LEU A 12 -12.25 -3.20 -3.13
C LEU A 12 -12.90 -1.96 -2.49
N SER A 13 -12.89 -0.82 -3.18
CA SER A 13 -13.45 0.43 -2.67
C SER A 13 -14.95 0.31 -2.39
N LEU A 14 -15.69 -0.37 -3.27
CA LEU A 14 -17.10 -0.67 -3.05
C LEU A 14 -17.31 -1.60 -1.84
N HIS A 15 -16.48 -2.63 -1.70
CA HIS A 15 -16.56 -3.56 -0.57
C HIS A 15 -16.36 -2.84 0.77
N VAL A 16 -15.29 -2.04 0.90
CA VAL A 16 -14.97 -1.33 2.14
C VAL A 16 -16.02 -0.23 2.43
N LYS A 17 -16.51 0.46 1.39
CA LYS A 17 -17.65 1.38 1.53
C LYS A 17 -18.90 0.69 2.09
N ASN A 18 -19.24 -0.50 1.58
CA ASN A 18 -20.39 -1.26 2.06
C ASN A 18 -20.19 -1.80 3.49
N ALA A 19 -18.94 -1.99 3.93
CA ALA A 19 -18.59 -2.31 5.31
C ALA A 19 -18.68 -1.09 6.26
N GLY A 20 -18.92 0.12 5.74
CA GLY A 20 -19.09 1.35 6.53
C GLY A 20 -17.84 2.22 6.63
N GLU A 21 -16.72 1.81 6.02
CA GLU A 21 -15.42 2.51 6.12
C GLU A 21 -14.89 2.94 4.74
N PRO A 22 -15.61 3.76 3.97
CA PRO A 22 -15.17 4.13 2.62
C PRO A 22 -13.75 4.75 2.63
N PHE A 23 -12.92 4.36 1.67
CA PHE A 23 -11.63 5.04 1.46
C PHE A 23 -11.88 6.52 1.18
N GLN A 24 -11.39 7.39 2.07
CA GLN A 24 -11.58 8.84 1.93
C GLN A 24 -10.45 9.50 1.17
N LEU A 25 -9.21 8.98 1.28
CA LEU A 25 -8.02 9.59 0.70
C LEU A 25 -7.00 8.51 0.29
N PHE A 26 -6.35 8.73 -0.87
CA PHE A 26 -5.06 8.12 -1.17
C PHE A 26 -3.97 9.14 -0.84
N PHE A 27 -2.82 8.63 -0.38
CA PHE A 27 -1.69 9.47 -0.08
C PHE A 27 -0.73 9.52 -1.27
N GLU A 28 -0.34 10.74 -1.66
CA GLU A 28 0.84 10.92 -2.50
C GLU A 28 2.09 10.58 -1.66
N PRO A 29 2.92 9.59 -2.06
CA PRO A 29 3.99 9.09 -1.20
C PRO A 29 4.95 10.17 -0.70
N ALA A 30 5.35 11.09 -1.58
CA ALA A 30 6.24 12.20 -1.23
C ALA A 30 5.62 13.16 -0.19
N VAL A 31 4.33 13.46 -0.33
CA VAL A 31 3.61 14.33 0.62
C VAL A 31 3.48 13.65 1.97
N MET A 32 3.10 12.37 1.99
CA MET A 32 3.01 11.58 3.22
C MET A 32 4.36 11.47 3.93
N HIS A 33 5.46 11.24 3.19
CA HIS A 33 6.80 11.23 3.79
C HIS A 33 7.14 12.55 4.45
N ALA A 34 6.92 13.68 3.76
CA ALA A 34 7.16 15.00 4.33
C ALA A 34 6.34 15.23 5.61
N ARG A 35 5.06 14.84 5.62
CA ARG A 35 4.20 14.93 6.81
C ARG A 35 4.70 14.06 7.96
N LEU A 36 5.13 12.83 7.70
CA LEU A 36 5.66 11.96 8.75
C LEU A 36 6.95 12.54 9.36
N LEU A 37 7.82 13.13 8.55
CA LEU A 37 9.01 13.84 9.05
C LEU A 37 8.64 15.08 9.89
N GLU A 38 7.68 15.88 9.44
CA GLU A 38 7.15 17.03 10.19
C GLU A 38 6.57 16.63 11.56
N MET A 39 5.99 15.42 11.66
CA MET A 39 5.45 14.86 12.89
C MET A 39 6.53 14.33 13.85
N GLY A 40 7.80 14.34 13.46
CA GLY A 40 8.93 13.91 14.29
C GLY A 40 9.35 12.45 14.10
N PHE A 41 8.73 11.71 13.17
CA PHE A 41 9.27 10.41 12.77
C PHE A 41 10.53 10.63 11.95
N HIS A 42 11.57 9.82 12.18
CA HIS A 42 12.83 9.93 11.43
C HIS A 42 13.31 8.59 10.85
N SER A 43 12.71 7.47 11.25
CA SER A 43 12.90 6.18 10.58
C SER A 43 11.68 5.87 9.72
N LEU A 44 11.77 6.17 8.43
CA LEU A 44 10.73 5.87 7.44
C LEU A 44 11.14 4.72 6.52
N GLU A 45 10.22 3.78 6.34
CA GLU A 45 10.34 2.72 5.35
C GLU A 45 9.05 2.65 4.54
N ASP A 46 9.17 2.69 3.22
CA ASP A 46 8.06 2.63 2.28
C ASP A 46 8.32 1.52 1.26
N LEU A 47 7.55 0.44 1.37
CA LEU A 47 7.70 -0.77 0.57
C LEU A 47 6.61 -0.81 -0.50
N GLY A 48 7.03 -0.72 -1.75
CA GLY A 48 6.20 -1.05 -2.90
C GLY A 48 6.11 -2.55 -3.14
N ARG A 49 5.38 -2.94 -4.19
CA ARG A 49 5.17 -4.35 -4.60
C ARG A 49 6.45 -5.17 -4.61
N ASP A 50 7.51 -4.65 -5.22
CA ASP A 50 8.73 -5.43 -5.45
C ASP A 50 9.50 -5.62 -4.14
N GLN A 51 9.59 -4.58 -3.30
CA GLN A 51 10.20 -4.70 -1.96
C GLN A 51 9.38 -5.63 -1.05
N MET A 52 8.05 -5.55 -1.09
CA MET A 52 7.17 -6.45 -0.32
C MET A 52 7.35 -7.91 -0.76
N ASN A 53 7.38 -8.17 -2.07
CA ASN A 53 7.57 -9.53 -2.58
C ASN A 53 8.95 -10.10 -2.20
N ALA A 54 10.00 -9.28 -2.30
CA ALA A 54 11.35 -9.69 -1.91
C ALA A 54 11.44 -10.01 -0.42
N ARG A 55 10.77 -9.23 0.45
CA ARG A 55 10.87 -9.38 1.90
C ARG A 55 9.94 -10.45 2.48
N TYR A 56 8.69 -10.51 2.01
CA TYR A 56 7.63 -11.32 2.63
C TYR A 56 7.20 -12.53 1.80
N CYS A 57 7.49 -12.53 0.50
CA CYS A 57 7.03 -13.58 -0.42
C CYS A 57 8.17 -14.41 -1.05
N ALA A 58 9.43 -14.09 -0.75
CA ALA A 58 10.57 -14.82 -1.28
C ALA A 58 10.56 -16.28 -0.79
N GLY A 59 10.75 -17.22 -1.72
CA GLY A 59 10.84 -18.65 -1.42
C GLY A 59 9.52 -19.34 -1.04
N ARG A 60 8.37 -18.67 -1.16
CA ARG A 60 7.08 -19.27 -0.85
C ARG A 60 6.69 -20.34 -1.87
N ALA A 61 6.40 -21.55 -1.39
CA ALA A 61 5.97 -22.67 -2.23
C ALA A 61 4.49 -22.60 -2.67
N ASP A 62 3.68 -21.77 -2.02
CA ASP A 62 2.24 -21.61 -2.32
C ASP A 62 1.95 -20.56 -3.40
N GLY A 63 2.98 -19.89 -3.93
CA GLY A 63 2.85 -18.89 -4.97
C GLY A 63 2.23 -17.56 -4.53
N LEU A 64 2.00 -17.35 -3.23
CA LEU A 64 1.50 -16.08 -2.72
C LEU A 64 2.49 -14.95 -3.02
N ARG A 65 2.01 -13.92 -3.73
CA ARG A 65 2.78 -12.72 -4.09
C ARG A 65 1.85 -11.54 -4.33
N VAL A 66 2.34 -10.34 -4.07
CA VAL A 66 1.67 -9.09 -4.45
C VAL A 66 1.80 -8.93 -5.97
N LYS A 67 0.67 -8.94 -6.69
CA LYS A 67 0.64 -8.86 -8.17
C LYS A 67 0.42 -7.43 -8.69
N GLY A 68 -0.51 -6.70 -8.09
CA GLY A 68 -0.83 -5.31 -8.48
C GLY A 68 0.06 -4.28 -7.77
N ASN A 69 0.09 -3.06 -8.30
CA ASN A 69 0.78 -1.92 -7.68
C ASN A 69 -0.19 -0.97 -6.94
N LEU A 70 -1.26 -1.53 -6.37
CA LEU A 70 -2.38 -0.79 -5.76
C LEU A 70 -2.13 -0.38 -4.30
N ALA A 71 -1.21 -1.06 -3.62
CA ALA A 71 -0.95 -0.86 -2.20
C ALA A 71 0.55 -0.68 -1.95
N ARG A 72 0.86 0.11 -0.92
CA ARG A 72 2.20 0.31 -0.36
C ARG A 72 2.13 0.08 1.13
N LEU A 73 3.21 -0.45 1.71
CA LEU A 73 3.34 -0.61 3.15
C LEU A 73 4.32 0.43 3.68
N VAL A 74 3.87 1.28 4.58
CA VAL A 74 4.69 2.34 5.18
C VAL A 74 4.84 2.07 6.66
N ARG A 75 6.08 2.09 7.15
CA ARG A 75 6.44 2.03 8.56
C ARG A 75 7.15 3.33 8.94
N ALA A 76 6.68 3.96 10.01
CA ALA A 76 7.29 5.15 10.59
C ALA A 76 7.61 4.91 12.07
N ALA A 77 8.80 5.31 12.50
CA ALA A 77 9.26 5.20 13.89
C ALA A 77 10.08 6.43 14.32
N ILE A 78 10.04 6.68 15.62
CA ILE A 78 10.87 7.62 16.40
C ILE A 78 12.03 6.82 17.02
#